data_AF-A0A368D3B2-F1
#
_entry.id   AF-A0A368D3B2-F1
#
_cell.length_a   1.000
_cell.length_b   1.000
_cell.length_c   1.000
_cell.angle_alpha   90.00
_cell.angle_beta   90.00
_cell.angle_gamma   90.00
#
_symmetry.space_group_name_H-M   'P 1'
#
loop_
_entity.id
_entity.type
_entity.pdbx_description
1 polymer ?
#
loop_
_entity_poly.entity_id
_entity_poly.type
_entity_poly.pdbx_seq_one_letter_code
_entity_poly.pdbx_strand_id
1 'polypeptide(L)' 'MNKVQAFVEDVRREMGKVTWPTQKELVDQTIVVVVFSIILSLFIFGVDQLYTFILEAIYQ' A
#
# COMPACT_ATOMS: atom_id res chain seq x y z
N MET A 1 -31.00 26.51 -11.97
CA MET A 1 -29.79 25.67 -11.91
C MET A 1 -29.77 24.98 -10.55
N ASN A 2 -29.75 23.63 -10.52
CA ASN A 2 -29.88 22.86 -9.28
C ASN A 2 -28.58 22.99 -8.47
N LYS A 3 -28.68 23.32 -7.16
CA LYS A 3 -27.53 23.54 -6.25
C LYS A 3 -26.47 22.44 -6.30
N VAL A 4 -26.89 21.19 -6.54
CA VAL A 4 -26.02 20.02 -6.65
C VAL A 4 -25.11 20.09 -7.87
N GLN A 5 -25.57 20.62 -9.01
CA GLN A 5 -24.75 20.76 -10.21
C GLN A 5 -23.61 21.77 -10.01
N ALA A 6 -23.92 22.91 -9.38
CA ALA A 6 -22.91 23.92 -9.06
C ALA A 6 -21.85 23.38 -8.07
N PHE A 7 -22.28 22.62 -7.05
CA PHE A 7 -21.37 22.00 -6.09
C PHE A 7 -20.40 21.00 -6.75
N VAL A 8 -20.88 20.15 -7.65
CA VAL A 8 -20.03 19.20 -8.39
C VAL A 8 -19.03 19.91 -9.30
N GLU A 9 -19.45 21.02 -9.91
CA GLU A 9 -18.59 21.84 -10.76
C GLU A 9 -17.48 22.53 -9.95
N ASP A 10 -17.81 23.06 -8.77
CA ASP A 10 -16.84 23.65 -7.83
C ASP A 10 -15.83 22.61 -7.31
N VAL A 11 -16.30 21.41 -6.92
CA VAL A 11 -15.42 20.31 -6.48
C VAL A 11 -14.46 19.89 -7.59
N ARG A 12 -14.95 19.76 -8.83
CA ARG A 12 -14.09 19.43 -9.97
C ARG A 12 -13.04 20.51 -10.23
N ARG A 13 -13.39 21.79 -10.04
CA ARG A 13 -12.46 22.92 -10.18
C ARG A 13 -11.38 22.90 -9.09
N GLU A 14 -11.71 22.52 -7.86
CA GLU A 14 -10.74 22.39 -6.77
C GLU A 14 -9.85 21.15 -6.90
N MET A 15 -10.41 20.03 -7.37
CA MET A 15 -9.64 18.81 -7.67
C MET A 15 -8.55 19.05 -8.72
N GLY A 16 -8.74 20.02 -9.62
CA GLY A 16 -7.71 20.45 -10.58
C GLY A 16 -6.55 21.26 -9.98
N LYS A 17 -6.70 21.79 -8.76
CA LYS A 17 -5.61 22.44 -8.01
C LYS A 17 -4.76 21.43 -7.25
N VAL A 18 -5.19 20.17 -7.17
CA VAL A 18 -4.44 19.10 -6.52
C VAL A 18 -3.30 18.68 -7.44
N THR A 19 -2.07 18.80 -6.95
CA THR A 19 -0.87 18.30 -7.62
C THR A 19 -0.81 16.79 -7.47
N TRP A 20 -1.41 16.07 -8.41
CA TRP A 20 -1.28 14.61 -8.47
C TRP A 20 0.12 14.22 -8.90
N PRO A 21 0.71 13.19 -8.27
CA PRO A 21 2.01 12.67 -8.67
C PRO A 21 1.96 12.15 -10.10
N THR A 22 3.09 12.23 -10.78
CA THR A 22 3.18 11.72 -12.16
C THR A 22 3.06 10.19 -12.16
N GLN A 23 2.60 9.61 -13.28
CA GLN A 23 2.47 8.15 -13.39
C GLN A 23 3.79 7.41 -13.10
N LYS A 24 4.93 8.02 -13.44
CA LYS A 24 6.26 7.46 -13.16
C LYS A 24 6.55 7.42 -11.66
N GLU A 25 6.33 8.55 -10.99
CA GLU A 25 6.53 8.65 -9.54
C GLU A 25 5.63 7.67 -8.79
N LEU A 26 4.38 7.48 -9.23
CA LEU A 26 3.47 6.50 -8.64
C LEU A 26 4.00 5.07 -8.76
N VAL A 27 4.54 4.71 -9.91
CA VAL A 27 5.14 3.38 -10.16
C VAL A 27 6.40 3.20 -9.33
N ASP A 28 7.28 4.20 -9.26
CA ASP A 28 8.51 4.13 -8.48
C ASP A 28 8.21 3.90 -6.99
N GLN A 29 7.23 4.62 -6.42
CA GLN A 29 6.79 4.40 -5.04
C GLN A 29 6.19 3.00 -4.85
N THR A 30 5.42 2.50 -5.82
CA THR A 30 4.83 1.15 -5.74
C THR A 30 5.91 0.06 -5.76
N ILE A 31 6.95 0.21 -6.58
CA ILE A 31 8.06 -0.75 -6.67
C ILE A 31 8.77 -0.89 -5.31
N VAL A 32 9.04 0.24 -4.63
CA VAL A 32 9.68 0.22 -3.31
C VAL A 32 8.83 -0.57 -2.30
N VAL A 33 7.51 -0.34 -2.29
CA VAL A 33 6.58 -1.04 -1.40
C VAL A 33 6.54 -2.54 -1.71
N VAL A 34 6.53 -2.92 -3.00
CA VAL A 34 6.54 -4.34 -3.41
C VAL A 34 7.82 -5.03 -2.93
N VAL A 35 8.98 -4.42 -3.12
CA VAL A 35 10.27 -4.98 -2.66
C VAL A 35 10.26 -5.13 -1.14
N PHE A 36 9.81 -4.11 -0.41
CA PHE A 36 9.72 -4.17 1.05
C PHE A 36 8.77 -5.29 1.53
N SER A 37 7.62 -5.44 0.88
CA SER A 37 6.65 -6.50 1.19
C SER A 37 7.23 -7.90 0.98
N ILE A 38 8.02 -8.10 -0.09
CA ILE A 38 8.71 -9.38 -0.34
C ILE A 38 9.72 -9.68 0.78
N ILE A 39 10.53 -8.69 1.17
CA ILE A 39 11.51 -8.85 2.26
C ILE A 39 10.80 -9.22 3.56
N LEU A 40 9.72 -8.51 3.90
CA LEU A 40 8.93 -8.78 5.10
C LEU A 40 8.31 -10.18 5.06
N SER A 41 7.79 -10.60 3.90
CA SER A 41 7.23 -11.95 3.73
C SER A 41 8.27 -13.04 3.94
N LEU A 42 9.50 -12.86 3.42
CA LEU A 42 10.60 -13.81 3.65
C LEU A 42 11.03 -13.85 5.11
N PHE A 43 11.06 -12.70 5.78
CA PHE A 43 11.37 -12.63 7.20
C PHE A 43 10.33 -13.38 8.04
N ILE A 44 9.04 -13.12 7.81
CA ILE A 44 7.94 -13.82 8.50
C ILE A 44 8.03 -15.32 8.25
N PHE A 45 8.24 -15.74 7.00
CA PHE A 45 8.41 -17.15 6.66
C PHE A 45 9.56 -17.82 7.44
N GLY A 46 10.71 -17.15 7.56
CA GLY A 46 11.83 -17.66 8.34
C GLY A 46 11.52 -17.77 9.84
N VAL A 47 10.79 -16.79 10.37
CA VAL A 47 10.34 -16.79 11.76
C VAL A 47 9.31 -17.91 12.02
N ASP A 48 8.34 -18.10 11.13
CA ASP A 48 7.34 -19.16 11.22
C ASP A 48 7.99 -20.54 11.25
N GLN A 49 8.98 -20.78 10.37
CA GLN A 49 9.74 -22.03 10.35
C GLN A 49 10.50 -22.26 11.67
N LEU A 50 11.09 -21.20 12.24
CA LEU A 50 11.77 -21.27 13.54
C LEU A 50 10.78 -21.57 14.67
N TYR A 51 9.60 -20.95 14.66
CA TYR A 51 8.55 -21.23 15.64
C TYR A 51 8.09 -22.68 15.57
N THR A 52 7.84 -23.21 14.37
CA THR A 52 7.45 -24.63 14.20
C THR A 52 8.52 -25.57 14.73
N PHE A 53 9.80 -25.31 14.41
CA PHE A 53 10.91 -26.13 14.91
C PHE A 53 11.01 -26.11 16.44
N ILE A 54 10.87 -24.93 17.07
CA ILE A 54 10.89 -24.79 18.53
C ILE A 54 9.71 -25.52 19.17
N LEU A 55 8.51 -25.38 18.60
CA LEU A 55 7.31 -26.03 19.13
C LEU A 55 7.39 -27.55 19.01
N GLU A 56 7.85 -28.09 17.88
CA GLU A 56 8.10 -29.53 17.71
C GLU A 56 9.12 -30.04 18.73
N ALA A 57 10.22 -29.31 18.96
CA ALA A 57 11.24 -29.69 19.94
C ALA A 57 10.76 -29.66 21.41
N ILE A 58 9.72 -28.88 21.73
CA ILE A 58 9.16 -28.77 23.09
C ILE A 58 8.00 -29.76 23.31
N TYR A 59 7.19 -30.01 22.29
CA TYR A 59 5.98 -30.84 22.39
C TYR A 59 6.24 -32.33 22.08
N GLN A 60 7.40 -32.64 21.48
CA GLN A 60 7.96 -33.99 21.39
C GLN A 60 8.70 -34.36 22.67
#